data_AF-A0A1V4YZU6-F1
#
_entry.id   AF-A0A1V4YZU6-F1
#
_cell.length_a   1.000
_cell.length_b   1.000
_cell.length_c   1.000
_cell.angle_alpha   90.00
_cell.angle_beta   90.00
_cell.angle_gamma   90.00
#
_symmetry.space_group_name_H-M   'P 1'
#
loop_
_entity.id
_entity.type
_entity.pdbx_description
1 polymer ?
#
loop_
_entity_poly.entity_id
_entity_poly.type
_entity_poly.pdbx_seq_one_letter_code
_entity_poly.pdbx_strand_id
1 'polypeptide(L)' 'MPGSLHKEVKKFALEHDVSLKDAYAKLVQYALEQKHDKHAVKKILNEKGADDDIIVGS' A
#
# COMPACT_ATOMS: atom_id res chain seq x y z
N MET A 1 19.05 -2.77 6.78
CA MET A 1 19.21 -3.86 5.79
C MET A 1 17.84 -4.33 5.32
N PRO A 2 17.60 -4.43 4.00
CA PRO A 2 16.29 -4.78 3.42
C PRO A 2 15.71 -6.15 3.87
N GLY A 3 16.51 -7.00 4.52
CA GLY A 3 16.08 -8.31 5.00
C GLY A 3 15.26 -8.35 6.29
N SER A 4 15.22 -7.28 7.09
CA SER A 4 14.43 -7.26 8.34
C SER A 4 12.94 -7.01 8.06
N LEU A 5 12.64 -5.99 7.26
CA LEU A 5 11.27 -5.62 6.90
C LEU A 5 10.55 -6.75 6.17
N HIS A 6 11.25 -7.43 5.24
CA HIS A 6 10.65 -8.54 4.51
C HIS A 6 10.26 -9.72 5.42
N LYS A 7 11.04 -10.01 6.47
CA LYS A 7 10.72 -11.04 7.46
C LYS A 7 9.48 -10.67 8.27
N GLU A 8 9.37 -9.41 8.69
CA GLU A 8 8.22 -8.91 9.44
C GLU A 8 6.93 -8.92 8.60
N VAL A 9 7.01 -8.49 7.34
CA VAL A 9 5.88 -8.53 6.41
C VAL A 9 5.45 -9.98 6.14
N LYS A 10 6.40 -10.90 6.00
CA LYS A 10 6.09 -12.32 5.82
C LYS A 10 5.42 -12.93 7.06
N LYS A 11 5.88 -12.56 8.27
CA LYS A 11 5.25 -13.00 9.52
C LYS A 11 3.82 -12.49 9.62
N PHE A 12 3.60 -11.20 9.35
CA PHE A 12 2.27 -10.59 9.33
C PHE A 12 1.35 -11.27 8.30
N ALA A 13 1.85 -11.58 7.10
CA ALA A 13 1.09 -12.27 6.07
C ALA A 13 0.57 -13.64 6.56
N LEU A 14 1.41 -14.40 7.26
CA LEU A 14 1.05 -15.69 7.85
C LEU A 14 0.08 -15.58 9.02
N GLU A 15 0.28 -14.60 9.92
CA GLU A 15 -0.57 -14.39 11.09
C GLU A 15 -1.99 -13.93 10.74
N HIS A 16 -2.13 -13.19 9.63
CA HIS A 16 -3.40 -12.61 9.20
C HIS A 16 -4.05 -13.34 8.01
N ASP A 17 -3.47 -14.45 7.56
CA ASP A 17 -3.93 -15.23 6.39
C ASP A 17 -4.14 -14.36 5.14
N VAL A 18 -3.18 -13.48 4.87
CA VAL A 18 -3.19 -12.59 3.70
C VAL A 18 -2.00 -12.87 2.81
N SER A 19 -2.11 -12.51 1.53
CA SER A 19 -0.98 -12.64 0.62
C SER A 19 0.16 -11.70 1.00
N LEU A 20 1.40 -12.07 0.65
CA LEU A 20 2.56 -11.21 0.89
C LEU A 20 2.39 -9.84 0.23
N LYS A 21 1.76 -9.80 -0.95
CA LYS A 21 1.44 -8.58 -1.68
C LYS A 21 0.48 -7.68 -0.88
N ASP A 22 -0.56 -8.25 -0.31
CA ASP A 22 -1.54 -7.50 0.49
C ASP A 22 -0.96 -7.01 1.82
N ALA A 23 -0.06 -7.81 2.42
CA ALA A 23 0.68 -7.38 3.61
C ALA A 23 1.56 -6.15 3.33
N TYR A 24 2.26 -6.12 2.18
CA TYR A 24 2.98 -4.91 1.74
C TYR A 24 2.04 -3.75 1.46
N ALA A 25 0.90 -3.98 0.80
CA ALA A 25 -0.07 -2.95 0.52
C ALA A 25 -0.60 -2.29 1.81
N LYS A 26 -0.92 -3.10 2.83
CA LYS A 26 -1.34 -2.60 4.16
C LYS A 26 -0.23 -1.82 4.86
N LEU A 27 1.02 -2.27 4.76
CA LEU A 27 2.16 -1.55 5.34
C LEU A 27 2.39 -0.19 4.66
N VAL A 28 2.29 -0.15 3.33
CA VAL A 28 2.35 1.10 2.56
C VAL A 28 1.18 2.02 2.93
N GLN A 29 -0.04 1.49 3.01
CA GLN A 29 -1.21 2.24 3.43
C GLN A 29 -1.03 2.82 4.83
N TYR A 30 -0.56 2.03 5.80
CA TYR A 30 -0.32 2.49 7.17
C TYR A 30 0.78 3.56 7.24
N ALA A 31 1.85 3.42 6.46
CA ALA A 31 2.90 4.43 6.36
C ALA A 31 2.38 5.74 5.74
N LEU A 32 1.47 5.64 4.75
CA LEU A 32 0.80 6.79 4.16
C LEU A 32 -0.17 7.44 5.15
N GLU A 33 -0.95 6.68 5.90
CA GLU A 33 -1.87 7.18 6.94
C GLU A 33 -1.14 7.86 8.11
N GLN A 34 0.07 7.41 8.46
CA GLN A 34 0.88 8.06 9.49
C GLN A 34 1.55 9.35 9.03
N LYS A 35 1.91 9.45 7.74
CA LYS A 35 2.55 10.64 7.18
C LYS A 35 1.58 11.67 6.61
N HIS A 36 0.37 11.24 6.27
CA HIS A 36 -0.63 12.08 5.64
C HIS A 36 -1.99 11.86 6.28
N ASP A 37 -2.68 12.96 6.55
CA ASP A 37 -4.10 12.95 6.93
C ASP A 37 -4.88 12.09 5.92
N LYS A 38 -5.75 11.19 6.39
CA LYS A 38 -6.62 10.37 5.54
C LYS A 38 -7.37 11.20 4.50
N HIS A 39 -7.74 12.44 4.82
CA HIS A 39 -8.34 13.38 3.88
C HIS A 39 -7.36 13.81 2.79
N ALA A 40 -6.10 14.07 3.12
CA ALA A 40 -5.05 14.41 2.16
C ALA A 40 -4.71 13.23 1.24
N VAL A 41 -4.61 12.01 1.77
CA VAL A 41 -4.38 10.80 0.96
C VAL A 41 -5.55 10.57 0.01
N LYS A 42 -6.80 10.68 0.49
CA LYS A 42 -8.00 10.53 -0.34
C LYS A 42 -8.07 11.61 -1.42
N LYS A 43 -7.65 12.85 -1.11
CA LYS A 43 -7.56 13.93 -2.08
C LYS A 43 -6.51 13.64 -3.15
N ILE A 44 -5.31 13.22 -2.77
CA ILE A 44 -4.24 12.85 -3.71
C ILE A 44 -4.63 11.64 -4.56
N LEU A 45 -5.28 10.63 -3.99
CA LEU A 45 -5.77 9.47 -4.75
C LEU A 45 -6.90 9.84 -5.72
N ASN A 46 -7.80 10.75 -5.36
CA ASN A 46 -8.81 11.26 -6.29
C ASN A 46 -8.20 12.18 -7.36
N GLU A 47 -7.23 13.02 -7.00
CA GLU A 47 -6.59 13.94 -7.94
C GLU A 47 -5.61 13.22 -8.88
N LYS A 48 -4.90 12.18 -8.42
CA LYS A 48 -3.99 11.36 -9.25
C LYS A 48 -4.67 10.17 -9.92
N GLY A 49 -5.70 9.59 -9.30
CA GLY A 49 -6.51 8.52 -9.90
C GLY A 49 -7.41 9.00 -11.04
N ALA A 50 -7.54 10.32 -11.23
CA ALA A 50 -8.19 10.94 -12.38
C ALA A 50 -7.22 11.17 -13.57
N ASP A 51 -5.91 11.04 -13.37
CA ASP A 51 -4.87 11.20 -14.43
C ASP A 51 -4.34 9.85 -14.93
N ASP A 52 -4.56 8.77 -14.20
CA ASP A 52 -4.27 7.41 -14.66
C ASP A 52 -5.48 6.86 -15.46
N ASP A 53 -5.72 7.50 -16.61
CA ASP A 53 -6.08 6.80 -17.85
C ASP A 53 -4.94 5.80 -18.16
N ILE A 54 -4.80 4.76 -17.33
CA ILE A 54 -4.02 3.59 -17.70
C ILE A 54 -4.88 2.88 -18.73
N ILE A 55 -4.58 3.17 -20.00
CA ILE A 55 -5.02 2.45 -21.18
C ILE A 55 -4.77 0.95 -20.94
N VAL A 56 -5.80 0.23 -20.48
CA VAL A 56 -5.89 -1.23 -20.59
C VAL A 56 -6.57 -1.49 -21.93
N GLY A 57 -5.79 -1.51 -23.00
CA GLY A 57 -6.31 -1.77 -24.34
C GLY A 57 -5.25 -1.67 -25.42
N SER A 58 -4.49 -2.75 -25.62
CA SER A 58 -4.14 -3.34 -26.92
C SER A 58 -3.34 -4.62 -26.70
#